data_AF-A0A1F9RFD9-F1
#
_entry.id   AF-A0A1F9RFD9-F1
#
_cell.length_a   1.000
_cell.length_b   1.000
_cell.length_c   1.000
_cell.angle_alpha   90.00
_cell.angle_beta   90.00
_cell.angle_gamma   90.00
#
_symmetry.space_group_name_H-M   'P 1'
#
loop_
_entity.id
_entity.type
_entity.pdbx_description
1 polymer ?
#
loop_
_entity_poly.entity_id
_entity_poly.type
_entity_poly.pdbx_seq_one_letter_code
_entity_poly.pdbx_strand_id
1 'polypeptide(L)' 'MIELPRLRCPGCGKYIGPAKAKEIPPANNYNECLRRCPKCRIGATNAKNPAKTKFIRDVTPQPPQDPQPPQQ' A
#
# COMPACT_ATOMS: atom_id res chain seq x y z
N MET A 1 9.39 -9.35 18.01
CA MET A 1 9.04 -8.46 16.88
C MET A 1 8.26 -9.30 15.88
N ILE A 2 7.09 -8.84 15.44
CA ILE A 2 6.24 -9.59 14.52
C ILE A 2 6.68 -9.26 13.10
N GLU A 3 6.89 -10.30 12.29
CA GLU A 3 7.20 -10.16 10.87
C GLU A 3 5.97 -10.53 10.04
N LEU A 4 5.57 -9.62 9.17
CA LEU A 4 4.57 -9.87 8.14
C LEU A 4 5.27 -10.40 6.88
N PRO A 5 4.73 -11.46 6.26
CA PRO A 5 5.35 -12.04 5.08
C PRO A 5 5.33 -11.07 3.90
N ARG A 6 6.26 -11.29 2.97
CA ARG A 6 6.25 -10.64 1.65
C ARG A 6 4.94 -10.95 0.90
N LEU A 7 4.44 -9.98 0.15
CA LEU A 7 3.20 -10.12 -0.63
C LEU A 7 3.43 -9.71 -2.07
N ARG A 8 2.60 -10.21 -2.99
CA ARG A 8 2.63 -9.77 -4.39
C ARG A 8 1.67 -8.59 -4.57
N CYS A 9 2.15 -7.49 -5.13
CA CYS A 9 1.31 -6.35 -5.49
C CYS A 9 0.36 -6.76 -6.63
N PRO A 10 -0.97 -6.60 -6.49
CA PRO A 10 -1.91 -6.96 -7.56
C PRO A 10 -1.85 -5.99 -8.75
N GLY A 11 -1.29 -4.78 -8.57
CA GLY A 11 -1.19 -3.80 -9.65
C GLY A 11 -0.02 -4.00 -10.60
N CYS A 12 1.17 -4.35 -10.09
CA CYS A 12 2.38 -4.50 -10.92
C CYS A 12 3.03 -5.88 -10.82
N GLY A 13 2.48 -6.80 -10.03
CA GLY A 13 3.03 -8.15 -9.85
C GLY A 13 4.35 -8.21 -9.08
N LYS A 14 4.94 -7.09 -8.68
CA LYS A 14 6.18 -7.03 -7.89
C LYS A 14 5.92 -7.39 -6.43
N TYR A 15 6.94 -7.91 -5.76
CA TYR A 15 6.87 -8.18 -4.33
C TYR A 15 6.93 -6.89 -3.51
N ILE A 16 6.01 -6.80 -2.55
CA ILE A 16 6.01 -5.83 -1.45
C ILE A 16 6.76 -6.50 -0.29
N GLY A 17 7.77 -5.81 0.22
CA GLY A 17 8.70 -6.36 1.20
C GLY A 17 8.04 -6.83 2.50
N PRO A 18 8.73 -7.70 3.26
CA PRO A 18 8.29 -8.06 4.60
C PRO A 18 8.29 -6.80 5.48
N ALA A 19 7.34 -6.71 6.40
CA ALA A 19 7.25 -5.61 7.35
C ALA A 19 7.44 -6.14 8.76
N LYS A 20 8.36 -5.52 9.51
CA LYS A 20 8.61 -5.86 10.91
C LYS A 20 8.04 -4.76 11.79
N ALA A 21 7.23 -5.15 12.78
CA ALA A 21 6.70 -4.20 13.75
C ALA A 21 6.62 -4.83 15.15
N LYS A 22 6.59 -3.99 16.18
CA LYS A 22 6.39 -4.46 17.57
C LYS A 22 4.97 -4.99 17.76
N GLU A 23 4.00 -4.27 17.19
CA GLU A 23 2.59 -4.61 17.14
C GLU A 23 2.07 -4.46 15.70
N ILE A 24 1.03 -5.21 15.36
CA ILE A 24 0.42 -5.21 14.03
C ILE A 24 -0.95 -4.51 14.16
N PRO A 25 -1.02 -3.18 14.02
CA PRO A 25 -2.29 -2.47 14.09
C PRO A 25 -3.17 -2.81 12.89
N PRO A 26 -4.50 -2.74 13.01
CA PRO A 26 -5.37 -2.81 11.85
C PRO A 26 -5.04 -1.68 10.87
N ALA A 27 -5.24 -1.91 9.58
CA ALA A 27 -5.09 -0.90 8.54
C ALA A 27 -6.38 -0.82 7.73
N ASN A 28 -6.98 0.36 7.69
CA ASN A 28 -8.21 0.66 6.96
C ASN A 28 -7.94 1.61 5.79
N ASN A 29 -6.83 2.35 5.84
CA ASN A 29 -6.38 3.21 4.74
C ASN A 29 -4.96 2.86 4.25
N TYR A 30 -4.58 3.44 3.11
CA TYR A 30 -3.28 3.23 2.49
C TYR A 30 -2.13 3.58 3.43
N ASN A 31 -2.24 4.66 4.20
CA ASN A 31 -1.16 5.16 5.06
C ASN A 31 -0.92 4.29 6.30
N GLU A 32 -1.95 3.62 6.81
CA GLU A 32 -1.86 2.65 7.91
C GLU A 32 -1.26 1.30 7.48
N CYS A 33 -1.18 1.03 6.18
CA CYS A 33 -0.61 -0.21 5.67
C CYS A 33 0.91 -0.22 5.91
N LEU A 34 1.40 -1.22 6.63
CA LEU A 34 2.84 -1.44 6.83
C LEU A 34 3.53 -1.89 5.54
N ARG A 35 2.78 -2.54 4.64
CA ARG A 35 3.26 -3.05 3.36
C ARG A 35 2.61 -2.26 2.23
N ARG A 36 3.38 -1.37 1.58
CA ARG A 36 2.88 -0.47 0.53
C ARG A 36 3.68 -0.63 -0.76
N CYS A 37 2.98 -0.57 -1.89
CA CYS A 37 3.56 -0.46 -3.21
C CYS A 37 3.45 1.01 -3.68
N PRO A 38 4.55 1.80 -3.63
CA PRO A 38 4.52 3.21 -4.00
C PRO A 38 4.20 3.41 -5.48
N LYS A 39 4.64 2.49 -6.35
CA LYS A 39 4.37 2.56 -7.79
C LYS A 39 2.89 2.46 -8.13
N CYS A 40 2.17 1.56 -7.48
CA CYS A 40 0.74 1.34 -7.74
C CYS A 40 -0.17 2.09 -6.77
N ARG A 41 0.41 2.76 -5.76
CA ARG A 41 -0.29 3.29 -4.58
C ARG A 41 -1.27 2.28 -3.96
N ILE A 42 -0.81 1.04 -3.79
CA ILE A 42 -1.58 -0.05 -3.18
C ILE A 42 -0.94 -0.44 -1.85
N GLY A 43 -1.71 -0.37 -0.77
CA GLY A 43 -1.35 -0.86 0.55
C GLY A 43 -1.97 -2.22 0.79
N ALA A 44 -1.23 -3.13 1.42
CA ALA A 44 -1.76 -4.41 1.87
C ALA A 44 -2.12 -4.29 3.35
N THR A 45 -3.32 -4.72 3.74
CA THR A 45 -3.74 -4.70 5.14
C THR A 45 -2.75 -5.48 6.00
N ASN A 46 -2.68 -5.10 7.27
CA ASN A 46 -1.71 -5.65 8.22
C ASN A 46 -2.07 -7.08 8.69
N ALA A 47 -2.85 -7.86 7.93
CA ALA A 47 -3.17 -9.23 8.32
C ALA A 47 -1.92 -10.11 8.36
N LYS A 48 -1.75 -10.86 9.46
CA LYS A 48 -0.68 -11.88 9.61
C LYS A 48 -0.84 -13.00 8.58
N ASN A 49 -2.08 -13.41 8.32
CA ASN A 49 -2.38 -14.43 7.32
C ASN A 49 -2.46 -13.77 5.93
N PRO A 50 -1.59 -14.15 4.98
CA PRO A 50 -1.61 -13.61 3.61
C PRO A 50 -2.95 -13.85 2.91
N ALA A 51 -3.63 -14.98 3.17
CA ALA A 51 -4.94 -15.28 2.56
C ALA A 51 -6.07 -14.34 3.04
N LYS A 52 -5.91 -13.71 4.21
CA LYS A 52 -6.85 -12.71 4.75
C LYS A 52 -6.40 -11.27 4.46
N THR A 53 -5.28 -11.09 3.77
CA THR A 53 -4.79 -9.76 3.43
C THR A 53 -5.64 -9.17 2.31
N LYS A 54 -6.17 -7.98 2.55
CA LYS A 54 -6.88 -7.19 1.54
C LYS A 54 -5.95 -6.09 1.04
N PHE A 55 -6.25 -5.55 -0.15
CA PHE A 55 -5.49 -4.46 -0.74
C PHE A 55 -6.33 -3.20 -0.76
N ILE A 56 -5.77 -2.12 -0.21
CA ILE A 56 -6.37 -0.79 -0.14
C ILE A 56 -5.62 0.08 -1.16
N ARG A 57 -6.35 0.67 -2.11
CA ARG A 57 -5.77 1.68 -3.01
C ARG A 57 -5.80 3.03 -2.33
N ASP A 58 -4.75 3.82 -2.53
CA ASP A 58 -4.78 5.23 -2.20
C ASP A 58 -5.78 5.92 -3.15
N VAL A 59 -7.01 6.08 -2.69
CA VAL A 59 -8.09 6.79 -3.41
C VAL A 59 -8.10 8.27 -3.07
N THR A 60 -7.00 8.81 -2.52
CA THR A 60 -6.85 10.25 -2.34
C THR A 60 -7.25 10.90 -3.66
N PRO A 61 -8.36 11.66 -3.72
CA PRO A 61 -8.73 12.35 -4.93
C PRO A 61 -7.50 13.16 -5.30
N GLN A 62 -6.89 12.83 -6.44
CA GLN A 62 -5.86 13.70 -6.98
C GLN A 62 -6.54 15.07 -7.02
N PRO A 63 -5.99 16.12 -6.36
CA PRO A 63 -6.49 17.45 -6.63
C PRO A 63 -6.50 17.59 -8.16
N PRO A 64 -7.57 18.14 -8.76
CA PRO A 64 -7.65 18.33 -10.20
C PRO A 64 -6.29 18.84 -10.67
N GLN A 65 -5.64 18.11 -11.57
CA GLN A 65 -4.40 18.60 -12.15
C GLN A 65 -4.78 19.87 -12.89
N ASP A 66 -4.47 21.02 -12.31
CA ASP A 66 -4.58 22.31 -12.99
C ASP A 66 -3.84 22.15 -14.32
N PRO A 67 -4.42 22.57 -15.47
CA PRO A 67 -3.76 22.43 -16.75
C PRO A 67 -2.36 23.04 -16.65
N GLN A 68 -1.32 22.24 -16.88
CA GLN A 68 0.04 22.75 -16.92
C GLN A 68 0.09 23.85 -17.99
N PRO A 69 0.59 25.08 -17.69
CA PRO A 69 0.74 26.09 -18.72
C PRO A 69 1.69 25.55 -19.80
N PRO A 70 1.42 25.82 -21.10
CA PRO A 70 2.32 25.42 -22.17
C PRO A 70 3.71 25.97 -21.88
N GLN A 71 4.71 25.09 -21.82
CA GLN A 71 6.10 25.50 -21.74
C GLN A 71 6.42 26.28 -23.03
N GLN A 72 6.81 27.54 -22.88
CA GLN A 72 7.30 28.39 -23.97
C GLN A 72 8.74 28.04 -24.33
#